data_AF-A0A1C5XXW6-F1
#
_entry.id   AF-A0A1C5XXW6-F1
#
_cell.length_a   1.000
_cell.length_b   1.000
_cell.length_c   1.000
_cell.angle_alpha   90.00
_cell.angle_beta   90.00
_cell.angle_gamma   90.00
#
_symmetry.space_group_name_H-M   'P 1'
#
loop_
_entity.id
_entity.type
_entity.pdbx_description
1 polymer ?
#
loop_
_entity_poly.entity_id
_entity_poly.type
_entity_poly.pdbx_seq_one_letter_code
_entity_poly.pdbx_strand_id
1 'polypeptide(L)' 'MTDSLQRPIFRVDKYQAYEEDTVLFEQYSILMYGNEKLCCTRPEMEQLSKLIQRALNDRKEAEHGS' A
#
# COMPACT_ATOMS: atom_id res chain seq x y z
N MET A 1 -5.32 -4.55 -31.73
CA MET A 1 -4.27 -3.72 -31.11
C MET A 1 -4.06 -4.25 -29.71
N THR A 2 -2.81 -4.50 -29.36
CA THR A 2 -2.33 -4.81 -28.01
C THR A 2 -3.01 -4.07 -26.86
N ASP A 3 -4.04 -4.57 -26.18
CA ASP A 3 -4.34 -4.03 -24.85
C ASP A 3 -3.12 -4.35 -23.99
N SER A 4 -2.21 -3.38 -23.87
CA SER A 4 -1.07 -3.47 -22.99
C SER A 4 -1.66 -3.59 -21.60
N LEU A 5 -1.68 -4.82 -21.07
CA LEU A 5 -1.93 -5.14 -19.67
C LEU A 5 -1.09 -4.15 -18.84
N GLN A 6 -1.72 -3.06 -18.43
CA GLN A 6 -1.06 -1.97 -17.73
C GLN A 6 -0.71 -2.55 -16.37
N ARG A 7 0.53 -3.00 -16.22
CA ARG A 7 1.00 -3.60 -14.98
C ARG A 7 0.71 -2.62 -13.83
N PRO A 8 0.31 -3.12 -12.66
CA PRO A 8 0.07 -2.26 -11.52
C PRO A 8 1.29 -1.36 -11.28
N ILE A 9 1.07 -0.04 -11.26
CA ILE A 9 2.11 0.98 -11.08
C ILE A 9 2.83 0.80 -9.74
N PHE A 10 2.10 0.24 -8.76
CA PHE A 10 2.57 -0.05 -7.42
C PHE A 10 2.60 -1.56 -7.17
N ARG A 11 3.72 -2.05 -6.63
CA ARG A 11 3.86 -3.41 -6.09
C ARG A 11 4.04 -3.30 -4.58
N VAL A 12 3.36 -4.15 -3.82
CA VAL A 12 3.57 -4.26 -2.37
C VAL A 12 4.23 -5.60 -2.09
N ASP A 13 5.47 -5.57 -1.62
CA ASP A 13 6.20 -6.74 -1.17
C ASP A 13 6.01 -6.89 0.34
N LYS A 14 5.74 -8.11 0.80
CA LYS A 14 5.60 -8.45 2.21
C LYS A 14 6.79 -9.32 2.62
N TYR A 15 7.49 -8.90 3.66
CA TYR A 15 8.54 -9.67 4.30
C TYR A 15 8.13 -10.05 5.72
N GLN A 16 8.32 -11.32 6.07
CA GLN A 16 8.07 -11.84 7.42
C GLN A 16 9.28 -12.65 7.89
N ALA A 17 9.73 -12.36 9.11
CA ALA A 17 10.71 -13.18 9.80
C ALA A 17 10.02 -13.94 10.94
N TYR A 18 10.43 -15.20 11.13
CA TYR A 18 9.90 -16.10 12.14
C TYR A 18 11.02 -16.54 13.08
N GLU A 19 10.68 -16.69 14.35
CA GLU A 19 11.46 -17.44 15.34
C GLU A 19 10.58 -18.59 15.80
N GLU A 20 11.01 -19.81 15.48
CA GLU A 20 10.19 -21.01 15.59
C GLU A 20 8.86 -20.83 14.82
N ASP A 21 7.72 -20.82 15.52
CA ASP A 21 6.39 -20.61 14.96
C ASP A 21 5.82 -19.20 15.22
N THR A 22 6.63 -18.30 15.79
CA THR A 22 6.22 -16.92 16.10
C THR A 22 6.77 -15.94 15.10
N VAL A 23 5.95 -15.01 14.62
CA VAL A 23 6.40 -13.90 13.76
C VAL A 23 7.23 -12.93 14.61
N LEU A 24 8.54 -12.84 14.34
CA LEU A 24 9.45 -11.88 14.96
C LEU A 24 9.17 -10.46 14.49
N PHE A 25 9.09 -10.28 13.17
CA PHE A 25 8.73 -9.00 12.58
C PHE A 25 8.12 -9.16 11.19
N GLU A 26 7.31 -8.16 10.84
CA GLU A 26 6.64 -8.06 9.55
C GLU A 26 6.86 -6.65 8.98
N GLN A 27 7.28 -6.60 7.72
CA GLN A 27 7.60 -5.38 7.01
C GLN A 27 6.98 -5.41 5.61
N TYR A 28 6.55 -4.24 5.14
CA TYR A 28 5.98 -4.02 3.83
C TYR A 28 6.81 -3.00 3.07
N SER A 29 7.11 -3.31 1.81
CA SER A 29 7.78 -2.39 0.88
C SER A 29 6.86 -2.08 -0.29
N ILE A 30 6.63 -0.79 -0.57
CA ILE A 30 5.87 -0.33 -1.74
C ILE A 30 6.85 0.14 -2.81
N LEU A 31 6.78 -0.47 -3.98
CA LEU A 31 7.60 -0.15 -5.13
C LEU A 31 6.77 0.51 -6.21
N MET A 32 7.32 1.56 -6.82
CA MET A 32 6.75 2.21 -8.00
C MET A 32 7.75 2.07 -9.15
N TYR A 33 7.33 1.46 -10.26
CA TYR A 33 8.21 1.11 -11.38
C TYR A 33 9.46 0.31 -10.96
N GLY A 34 9.33 -0.53 -9.91
CA GLY A 34 10.43 -1.36 -9.39
C GLY A 34 11.44 -0.63 -8.49
N ASN A 35 11.27 0.68 -8.25
CA ASN A 35 12.05 1.41 -7.25
C ASN A 35 11.27 1.48 -5.93
N GLU A 36 11.93 1.14 -4.82
CA GLU A 36 11.33 1.25 -3.48
C GLU A 36 11.03 2.72 -3.16
N LYS A 37 9.80 2.98 -2.72
CA LYS A 37 9.32 4.32 -2.36
C LYS A 37 8.95 4.42 -0.88
N LEU A 38 8.58 3.31 -0.26
CA LEU A 38 8.22 3.28 1.16
C LEU A 38 8.51 1.89 1.73
N CYS A 39 9.15 1.85 2.88
CA CYS A 39 9.33 0.66 3.71
C CYS A 39 8.72 0.94 5.08
N CYS A 40 7.84 0.07 5.57
CA CYS A 40 7.11 0.30 6.82
C CYS A 40 6.69 -1.00 7.50
N THR A 41 6.41 -0.93 8.80
CA THR A 41 5.82 -2.01 9.58
C THR A 41 4.33 -2.16 9.28
N ARG A 42 3.71 -3.28 9.69
CA ARG A 42 2.26 -3.49 9.54
C ARG A 42 1.41 -2.35 10.11
N PRO A 43 1.60 -1.88 11.36
CA PRO A 43 0.75 -0.83 11.92
C PRO A 43 0.84 0.48 11.13
N GLU A 44 2.02 0.83 10.65
CA GLU A 44 2.25 2.02 9.82
C GLU A 44 1.54 1.90 8.46
N MET A 45 1.58 0.73 7.82
CA MET A 45 0.86 0.47 6.57
C MET A 45 -0.67 0.54 6.75
N GLU A 46 -1.19 -0.01 7.85
CA GLU A 46 -2.62 0.09 8.19
C GLU A 46 -3.05 1.54 8.42
N GLN A 47 -2.21 2.33 9.09
CA GLN A 47 -2.43 3.76 9.29
C GLN A 47 -2.41 4.52 7.95
N LEU A 48 -1.42 4.26 7.10
CA LEU A 48 -1.32 4.89 5.79
C LEU A 48 -2.55 4.57 4.93
N SER A 49 -3.00 3.32 4.92
CA SER A 49 -4.20 2.90 4.20
C SER A 49 -5.43 3.69 4.65
N LYS A 50 -5.62 3.87 5.96
CA LYS A 50 -6.72 4.69 6.52
C LYS A 50 -6.62 6.15 6.11
N LEU A 51 -5.42 6.73 6.11
CA LEU A 51 -5.19 8.12 5.68
C LEU A 51 -5.50 8.31 4.20
N ILE A 52 -5.04 7.39 3.34
CA ILE A 52 -5.33 7.39 1.90
C ILE A 52 -6.84 7.29 1.68
N GLN A 53 -7.52 6.34 2.36
CA GLN A 53 -8.97 6.19 2.24
C GLN A 53 -9.72 7.46 2.65
N ARG A 54 -9.33 8.12 3.74
CA ARG A 54 -9.91 9.40 4.16
C ARG A 54 -9.72 10.47 3.09
N ALA A 55 -8.49 10.68 2.62
CA ALA A 55 -8.19 11.67 1.60
C ALA A 55 -8.96 11.43 0.27
N LEU A 56 -9.17 10.16 -0.09
CA LEU A 56 -9.96 9.79 -1.27
C LEU A 56 -11.47 9.99 -1.07
N ASN A 57 -11.96 9.77 0.15
CA ASN A 57 -13.36 10.00 0.49
C ASN A 57 -13.68 11.49 0.64
N ASP A 58 -12.75 12.31 1.13
CA ASP A 58 -12.90 13.77 1.18
C ASP A 58 -13.14 14.35 -0.24
N ARG A 59 -12.55 13.75 -1.29
CA ARG A 59 -12.84 14.14 -2.68
C ARG A 59 -14.27 13.82 -3.14
N LYS A 60 -14.98 12.88 -2.51
CA LYS A 60 -16.40 12.61 -2.85
C LYS A 60 -17.34 13.71 -2.33
N GLU A 61 -16.97 14.43 -1.27
CA GLU A 61 -17.76 15.57 -0.79
C GLU A 61 -17.69 16.77 -1.74
N ALA A 62 -16.65 16.89 -2.58
CA ALA A 62 -16.58 17.92 -3.61
C ALA A 62 -17.52 17.68 -4.80
N GLU A 63 -17.94 16.43 -5.05
CA GLU A 63 -18.86 16.08 -6.15
C GLU A 63 -20.33 15.93 -5.67
N HIS A 64 -20.57 15.80 -4.36
CA HIS A 64 -21.91 15.67 -3.77
C HIS A 64 -22.17 16.59 -2.56
N GLY A 65 -21.43 17.69 -2.44
CA GLY A 65 -21.65 18.71 -1.41
C GLY A 65 -22.96 19.46 -1.66
N SER A 66 -23.95 19.21 -0.80
CA SER A 66 -25.08 20.12 -0.55
C SER A 66 -24.63 21.34 0.24
#